data_AF-A0A819XET4-F1
#
_entry.id   AF-A0A819XET4-F1
#
_cell.length_a   1.000
_cell.length_b   1.000
_cell.length_c   1.000
_cell.angle_alpha   90.00
_cell.angle_beta   90.00
_cell.angle_gamma   90.00
#
_symmetry.space_group_name_H-M   'P 1'
#
loop_
_entity.id
_entity.type
_entity.pdbx_description
1 polymer ?
#
loop_
_entity_poly.entity_id
_entity_poly.type
_entity_poly.pdbx_seq_one_letter_code
_entity_poly.pdbx_strand_id
1 'polypeptide(L)'
;MIDCFSCSNLVNEAEELINEYEQSHLPSYSMYMSILSAARNQRNPLLAQKMYDRIEPYLKDQEIYATSAKVLLANTYALASDLTT
;
A
#
# COMPACT_ATOMS: atom_id res chain seq x y z
N MET A 1 12.72 5.74 -1.94
CA MET A 1 12.71 6.15 -0.51
C MET A 1 11.66 5.37 0.28
N ILE A 2 10.41 5.23 -0.18
CA ILE A 2 9.39 4.36 0.46
C ILE A 2 9.72 2.86 0.32
N ASP A 3 10.45 2.46 -0.73
CA ASP A 3 10.97 1.09 -0.85
C ASP A 3 11.88 0.67 0.33
N CYS A 4 12.56 1.62 0.98
CA CYS A 4 13.42 1.33 2.14
C CYS A 4 12.61 1.06 3.41
N PHE A 5 11.47 1.74 3.58
CA PHE A 5 10.57 1.53 4.72
C PHE A 5 9.79 0.21 4.60
N SER A 6 9.50 -0.20 3.37
CA SER A 6 8.82 -1.46 3.04
C SER A 6 9.61 -2.71 3.46
N CYS A 7 10.94 -2.61 3.53
CA CYS A 7 11.83 -3.71 3.95
C CYS A 7 12.15 -3.69 5.46
N SER A 8 11.92 -2.58 6.15
CA SER A 8 12.49 -2.34 7.49
C SER A 8 11.51 -2.49 8.65
N ASN A 9 10.30 -2.99 8.41
CA ASN A 9 9.22 -3.06 9.41
C ASN A 9 8.67 -1.70 9.88
N LEU A 10 8.99 -0.61 9.17
CA LEU A 10 8.71 0.78 9.53
C LEU A 10 7.49 1.32 8.77
N VAL A 11 6.42 0.52 8.77
CA VAL A 11 5.22 0.82 7.98
C VAL A 11 4.42 1.98 8.59
N ASN A 12 4.44 2.14 9.91
CA ASN A 12 3.82 3.29 10.58
C ASN A 12 4.50 4.61 10.18
N GLU A 13 5.83 4.61 10.06
CA GLU A 13 6.60 5.78 9.62
C GLU A 13 6.37 6.08 8.14
N ALA A 14 6.19 5.04 7.31
CA ALA A 14 5.78 5.22 5.91
C ALA A 14 4.38 5.83 5.78
N GLU A 15 3.45 5.45 6.67
CA GLU A 15 2.12 6.04 6.74
C GLU A 15 2.16 7.50 7.20
N GLU A 16 2.95 7.82 8.24
CA GLU A 16 3.16 9.21 8.68
C GLU A 16 3.76 10.07 7.56
N LEU A 17 4.78 9.57 6.87
CA LEU A 17 5.39 10.25 5.73
C LEU A 17 4.39 10.51 4.59
N ILE A 18 3.51 9.55 4.28
CA ILE A 18 2.45 9.80 3.29
C ILE A 18 1.45 10.83 3.81
N ASN A 19 1.04 10.78 5.08
CA ASN A 19 0.10 11.77 5.63
C ASN A 19 0.69 13.18 5.60
N GLU A 20 1.96 13.35 5.96
CA GLU A 20 2.65 14.64 5.87
C GLU A 20 2.81 15.10 4.42
N TYR A 21 3.11 14.18 3.51
CA TYR A 21 3.22 14.49 2.08
C TYR A 21 1.88 14.90 1.47
N GLU A 22 0.80 14.19 1.81
CA GLU A 22 -0.59 14.47 1.40
C GLU A 22 -1.05 15.89 1.80
N GLN A 23 -0.55 16.43 2.91
CA GLN A 23 -0.90 17.80 3.34
C GLN A 23 -0.38 18.88 2.39
N SER A 24 0.68 18.61 1.63
CA SER A 24 1.34 19.60 0.77
C SER A 24 1.35 19.21 -0.71
N HIS A 25 1.16 17.93 -1.03
CA HIS A 25 1.29 17.38 -2.38
C HIS A 25 0.37 16.18 -2.60
N LEU A 26 -0.08 15.99 -3.85
CA LEU A 26 -0.72 14.73 -4.26
C LEU A 26 0.34 13.61 -4.31
N PRO A 27 0.22 12.54 -3.52
CA PRO A 27 1.18 11.44 -3.57
C PRO A 27 1.12 10.75 -4.92
N SER A 28 2.30 10.44 -5.46
CA SER A 28 2.39 9.71 -6.72
C SER A 28 1.98 8.23 -6.54
N TYR A 29 1.50 7.61 -7.61
CA TYR A 29 1.11 6.20 -7.60
C TYR A 29 2.21 5.27 -7.08
N SER A 30 3.47 5.56 -7.38
CA SER A 30 4.61 4.78 -6.89
C SER A 30 4.69 4.78 -5.36
N MET A 31 4.34 5.87 -4.69
CA MET A 31 4.36 5.96 -3.23
C MET A 31 3.35 4.99 -2.60
N TYR A 32 2.11 5.03 -3.06
CA TYR A 32 1.07 4.13 -2.58
C TYR A 32 1.36 2.65 -2.92
N MET A 33 1.92 2.37 -4.10
CA MET A 33 2.32 1.01 -4.48
C MET A 33 3.42 0.46 -3.57
N SER A 34 4.41 1.29 -3.20
CA SER A 34 5.43 0.88 -2.25
C SER A 34 4.81 0.56 -0.88
N ILE A 35 3.85 1.34 -0.37
CA ILE A 35 3.17 1.01 0.89
C ILE A 35 2.30 -0.26 0.78
N LEU A 36 1.58 -0.45 -0.33
CA LEU A 36 0.83 -1.71 -0.54
C LEU A 36 1.76 -2.93 -0.54
N SER A 37 2.94 -2.81 -1.16
CA SER A 37 3.99 -3.83 -1.12
C SER A 37 4.51 -4.07 0.31
N ALA A 38 4.71 -3.00 1.09
CA ALA A 38 5.09 -3.07 2.49
C ALA A 38 4.04 -3.80 3.35
N ALA A 39 2.77 -3.40 3.20
CA ALA A 39 1.64 -3.98 3.91
C ALA A 39 1.51 -5.48 3.62
N ARG A 40 1.75 -5.89 2.36
CA ARG A 40 1.83 -7.30 1.96
C ARG A 40 2.96 -8.03 2.68
N ASN A 41 4.17 -7.48 2.68
CA ASN A 41 5.33 -8.12 3.30
C ASN A 41 5.14 -8.29 4.82
N GLN A 42 4.44 -7.35 5.47
CA GLN A 42 4.07 -7.42 6.88
C GLN A 42 2.79 -8.21 7.16
N ARG A 43 2.12 -8.70 6.12
CA ARG A 43 0.84 -9.42 6.21
C ARG A 43 -0.21 -8.62 6.98
N ASN A 44 -0.27 -7.32 6.74
CA ASN A 44 -1.20 -6.40 7.39
C ASN A 44 -2.35 -6.03 6.41
N PRO A 45 -3.44 -6.81 6.36
CA PRO A 45 -4.53 -6.58 5.42
C PRO A 45 -5.30 -5.28 5.71
N LEU A 46 -5.38 -4.85 6.98
CA LEU A 46 -6.07 -3.61 7.35
C LEU A 46 -5.38 -2.40 6.73
N LEU A 47 -4.05 -2.34 6.81
CA LEU A 47 -3.30 -1.27 6.19
C LEU A 47 -3.38 -1.34 4.66
N ALA A 48 -3.24 -2.54 4.09
CA ALA A 48 -3.33 -2.70 2.64
C ALA A 48 -4.67 -2.19 2.11
N GLN A 49 -5.78 -2.53 2.79
CA GLN A 49 -7.10 -2.02 2.44
C GLN A 49 -7.18 -0.51 2.57
N LYS A 50 -6.74 0.05 3.70
CA LYS A 50 -6.73 1.51 3.94
C LYS A 50 -6.00 2.27 2.83
N MET A 51 -4.84 1.77 2.39
CA MET A 51 -4.06 2.41 1.33
C MET A 51 -4.68 2.21 -0.05
N TYR A 52 -5.28 1.04 -0.30
CA TYR A 52 -6.03 0.78 -1.53
C TYR A 52 -7.22 1.74 -1.66
N ASP A 53 -8.02 1.91 -0.61
CA ASP A 53 -9.19 2.81 -0.61
C ASP A 53 -8.78 4.27 -0.87
N ARG A 54 -7.60 4.67 -0.39
CA ARG A 54 -7.05 6.02 -0.63
C ARG A 54 -6.63 6.23 -2.08
N ILE A 55 -6.01 5.23 -2.72
CA ILE A 55 -5.50 5.36 -4.09
C ILE A 55 -6.57 5.05 -5.16
N GLU A 56 -7.60 4.24 -4.84
CA GLU A 56 -8.63 3.80 -5.77
C GLU A 56 -9.29 4.93 -6.58
N PRO A 57 -9.65 6.09 -6.00
CA PRO A 57 -10.23 7.19 -6.75
C PRO A 57 -9.33 7.72 -7.87
N TYR A 58 -8.01 7.64 -7.69
CA TYR A 58 -7.01 8.12 -8.64
C TYR A 58 -6.71 7.09 -9.73
N LEU A 59 -7.00 5.80 -9.50
CA LEU A 59 -6.66 4.70 -10.42
C LEU A 59 -7.59 4.56 -11.63
N LYS A 60 -8.69 5.33 -11.71
CA LYS A 60 -9.76 5.16 -12.72
C LYS A 60 -9.27 5.21 -14.17
N ASP A 61 -8.27 6.03 -14.47
CA ASP A 61 -7.75 6.20 -15.84
C ASP A 61 -6.45 5.43 -16.08
N GLN A 62 -5.95 4.67 -15.10
CA GLN A 62 -4.67 3.96 -15.21
C GLN A 62 -4.80 2.48 -14.88
N GLU A 63 -5.37 1.72 -15.82
CA GLU A 63 -5.74 0.30 -15.70
C GLU A 63 -4.59 -0.62 -15.22
N ILE A 64 -3.35 -0.35 -15.65
CA ILE A 64 -2.17 -1.11 -15.24
C ILE A 64 -1.91 -0.96 -13.73
N TYR A 65 -1.97 0.26 -13.21
CA TYR A 65 -1.78 0.49 -11.78
C TYR A 65 -2.99 -0.02 -11.00
N ALA A 66 -4.21 0.13 -11.52
CA ALA A 66 -5.40 -0.43 -10.88
C ALA A 66 -5.29 -1.94 -10.65
N THR A 67 -4.83 -2.67 -11.68
CA THR A 67 -4.60 -4.12 -11.61
C THR A 67 -3.50 -4.45 -10.60
N SER A 68 -2.39 -3.71 -10.62
CA SER A 68 -1.25 -3.95 -9.72
C SER A 68 -1.62 -3.75 -8.25
N ALA A 69 -2.37 -2.69 -7.92
CA ALA A 69 -2.86 -2.43 -6.57
C ALA A 69 -3.79 -3.55 -6.08
N LYS A 70 -4.73 -3.99 -6.93
CA LYS A 70 -5.65 -5.10 -6.61
C LYS A 70 -4.91 -6.41 -6.36
N VAL A 71 -3.90 -6.73 -7.17
CA VAL A 71 -3.07 -7.93 -6.97
C VAL A 71 -2.29 -7.87 -5.66
N LEU A 72 -1.71 -6.72 -5.31
CA LEU A 72 -1.01 -6.54 -4.03
C LEU A 72 -1.97 -6.70 -2.84
N LEU A 73 -3.17 -6.12 -2.92
CA LEU A 73 -4.20 -6.26 -1.90
C LEU A 73 -4.63 -7.72 -1.73
N ALA A 74 -4.99 -8.40 -2.82
CA ALA A 74 -5.41 -9.80 -2.80
C ALA A 74 -4.33 -10.72 -2.23
N ASN A 75 -3.07 -10.52 -2.62
CA ASN A 75 -1.94 -11.27 -2.08
C ASN A 75 -1.74 -11.03 -0.58
N THR A 76 -2.00 -9.81 -0.10
CA THR A 76 -1.92 -9.51 1.34
C THR A 76 -2.98 -10.29 2.11
N TYR A 77 -4.21 -10.35 1.61
CA TYR A 77 -5.28 -11.14 2.22
C TYR A 77 -4.97 -12.64 2.20
N ALA A 78 -4.46 -13.18 1.09
CA ALA A 78 -4.08 -14.58 0.99
C ALA A 78 -2.99 -14.96 2.01
N LEU A 79 -1.95 -14.13 2.14
CA LEU A 79 -0.87 -14.36 3.11
C LEU A 79 -1.34 -14.23 4.57
N ALA A 80 -2.35 -13.40 4.83
CA ALA A 80 -2.94 -13.27 6.16
C ALA A 80 -3.84 -14.47 6.51
N SER A 81 -4.56 -15.05 5.56
CA SER A 81 -5.38 -16.25 5.79
C SER A 81 -4.56 -17.51 6.03
N ASP A 82 -3.39 -17.65 5.42
CA ASP A 82 -2.50 -18.81 5.62
C ASP A 82 -1.98 -18.95 7.05
N LEU A 83 -2.03 -17.88 7.87
CA LEU A 83 -1.63 -17.90 9.29
C LEU A 83 -2.71 -18.45 10.23
N THR A 84 -3.96 -18.56 9.76
CA THR A 84 -5.09 -19.02 10.57
C THR A 84 -5.41 -20.51 10.40
N THR A 85 -4.58 -21.24 9.64
CA THR A 85 -4.75 -22.66 9.31
C THR A 85 -3.63 -23.49 9.92
#